data_AF-A0A2E7J4Q9-F1
#
_entry.id   AF-A0A2E7J4Q9-F1
#
_cell.length_a   1.000
_cell.length_b   1.000
_cell.length_c   1.000
_cell.angle_alpha   90.00
_cell.angle_beta   90.00
_cell.angle_gamma   90.00
#
_symmetry.space_group_name_H-M   'P 1'
#
loop_
_entity.id
_entity.type
_entity.pdbx_description
1 polymer ?
#
loop_
_entity_poly.entity_id
_entity_poly.type
_entity_poly.pdbx_seq_one_letter_code
_entity_poly.pdbx_strand_id
1 'polypeptide(L)' 'MADKLEQATERLRKLAEGVEEGARGIPIPSMIEAVVGPGYDEELEVLVTSALSANSNGMSLDDIANGILSLEDWRFTHS' A
#
# COMPACT_ATOMS: atom_id res chain seq x y z
N MET A 1 -8.89 6.35 12.18
CA MET A 1 -8.14 5.33 11.39
C MET A 1 -9.04 4.61 10.40
N ALA A 2 -10.26 4.22 10.78
CA ALA A 2 -11.22 3.56 9.88
C ALA A 2 -11.49 4.34 8.57
N ASP A 3 -11.70 5.66 8.63
CA ASP A 3 -11.94 6.48 7.44
C ASP A 3 -10.74 6.54 6.48
N LYS A 4 -9.51 6.51 7.03
CA LYS A 4 -8.28 6.52 6.22
C LYS A 4 -8.09 5.18 5.51
N LEU A 5 -8.37 4.07 6.21
CA LEU A 5 -8.28 2.72 5.66
C LEU A 5 -9.30 2.54 4.52
N GLU A 6 -10.54 2.94 4.74
CA GLU A 6 -11.60 2.84 3.71
C GLU A 6 -11.23 3.64 2.44
N GLN A 7 -10.74 4.87 2.60
CA GLN A 7 -10.26 5.68 1.48
C GLN A 7 -9.05 5.06 0.76
N ALA A 8 -8.10 4.51 1.52
CA ALA A 8 -6.92 3.85 0.98
C ALA A 8 -7.30 2.60 0.18
N THR A 9 -8.17 1.74 0.74
CA THR A 9 -8.70 0.56 0.06
C THR A 9 -9.47 0.94 -1.20
N GLU A 10 -10.31 1.99 -1.17
CA GLU A 10 -11.04 2.44 -2.36
C GLU A 10 -10.09 2.91 -3.48
N ARG A 11 -9.03 3.64 -3.13
CA ARG A 11 -8.01 4.07 -4.10
C ARG A 11 -7.25 2.88 -4.68
N LEU A 12 -6.86 1.92 -3.85
CA LEU A 12 -6.23 0.67 -4.31
C LEU A 12 -7.16 -0.13 -5.23
N ARG A 13 -8.46 -0.17 -4.92
CA ARG A 13 -9.47 -0.84 -5.76
C ARG A 13 -9.57 -0.18 -7.13
N LYS A 14 -9.70 1.15 -7.18
CA LYS A 14 -9.70 1.92 -8.42
C LYS A 14 -8.42 1.72 -9.23
N LEU A 15 -7.28 1.66 -8.53
CA LEU A 15 -5.98 1.39 -9.14
C LEU A 15 -5.96 -0.02 -9.75
N ALA A 16 -6.45 -1.02 -9.03
CA ALA A 16 -6.54 -2.42 -9.50
C ALA A 16 -7.47 -2.56 -10.71
N GLU A 17 -8.59 -1.85 -10.73
CA GLU A 17 -9.52 -1.81 -11.86
C GLU A 17 -8.92 -1.16 -13.11
N GLY A 18 -7.95 -0.25 -12.93
CA GLY A 18 -7.21 0.39 -14.03
C GLY A 18 -6.01 -0.39 -14.55
N VAL A 19 -5.63 -1.50 -13.91
CA VAL A 19 -4.53 -2.36 -14.37
C VAL A 19 -5.05 -3.28 -15.47
N GLU A 20 -4.49 -3.17 -16.68
CA GLU A 20 -4.88 -4.00 -17.83
C GLU A 20 -4.74 -5.51 -17.53
N GLU A 21 -5.71 -6.31 -18.02
CA GLU A 21 -5.67 -7.77 -17.96
C GLU A 21 -4.41 -8.31 -18.69
N GLY A 22 -3.36 -8.58 -17.94
CA GLY A 22 -2.05 -9.03 -18.46
C GLY A 22 -0.85 -8.42 -17.75
N ALA A 23 -1.02 -7.31 -17.03
CA ALA A 23 0.02 -6.79 -16.16
C ALA A 23 0.16 -7.67 -14.91
N ARG A 24 1.40 -7.80 -14.41
CA ARG A 24 1.78 -8.67 -13.27
C ARG A 24 1.25 -8.22 -11.89
N GLY A 25 0.17 -7.44 -11.87
CA GLY A 25 -0.37 -6.79 -10.68
C GLY A 25 0.01 -5.32 -10.58
N ILE A 26 -0.47 -4.68 -9.52
CA ILE A 26 -0.20 -3.27 -9.24
C ILE A 26 1.25 -3.14 -8.76
N PRO A 27 2.06 -2.21 -9.32
CA PRO A 27 3.39 -1.95 -8.80
C PRO A 27 3.33 -1.36 -7.38
N ILE A 28 4.23 -1.83 -6.51
CA ILE A 28 4.32 -1.42 -5.10
C ILE A 28 4.36 0.11 -4.92
N PRO A 29 5.17 0.88 -5.69
CA PRO A 29 5.17 2.34 -5.65
C PRO A 29 3.78 2.98 -5.79
N SER A 30 2.97 2.48 -6.72
CA SER A 30 1.62 3.00 -6.97
C SER A 30 0.65 2.58 -5.86
N MET A 31 0.84 1.42 -5.25
CA MET A 31 0.05 0.99 -4.09
C MET A 31 0.29 1.92 -2.90
N ILE A 32 1.56 2.24 -2.63
CA ILE A 32 1.93 3.15 -1.54
C ILE A 32 1.33 4.53 -1.79
N GLU A 33 1.54 5.09 -2.98
CA GLU A 33 0.99 6.40 -3.35
C GLU A 33 -0.55 6.47 -3.19
N ALA A 34 -1.25 5.40 -3.56
CA ALA A 34 -2.70 5.33 -3.38
C ALA A 34 -3.11 5.39 -1.90
N VAL A 35 -2.34 4.74 -1.02
CA VAL A 35 -2.64 4.65 0.41
C VAL A 35 -2.25 5.92 1.16
N VAL A 36 -0.99 6.34 1.06
CA VAL A 36 -0.42 7.43 1.89
C VAL A 36 -0.45 8.79 1.18
N GLY A 37 -0.62 8.79 -0.15
CA GLY A 37 -0.62 9.97 -0.98
C GLY A 37 0.71 10.20 -1.73
N PRO A 38 0.75 11.20 -2.62
CA PRO A 38 1.95 11.56 -3.37
C PRO A 38 3.02 12.13 -2.43
N GLY A 39 4.28 11.77 -2.69
CA GLY A 39 5.42 12.26 -1.92
C GLY A 39 5.78 11.43 -0.68
N TYR A 40 5.48 10.13 -0.70
CA TYR A 40 6.06 9.21 0.29
C TYR A 40 7.58 9.11 0.14
N ASP A 41 8.28 8.85 1.24
CA ASP A 41 9.74 8.73 1.23
C ASP A 41 10.20 7.34 0.78
N GLU A 42 11.42 7.28 0.23
CA GLU A 42 12.09 6.02 -0.18
C GLU A 42 12.19 5.00 0.97
N GLU A 43 12.33 5.44 2.23
CA GLU A 43 12.35 4.52 3.37
C GLU A 43 11.04 3.75 3.54
N LEU A 44 9.90 4.41 3.34
CA LEU A 44 8.60 3.75 3.41
C LEU A 44 8.46 2.75 2.27
N GLU A 45 8.95 3.10 1.07
CA GLU A 45 8.97 2.21 -0.09
C GLU A 45 9.73 0.91 0.19
N VAL A 46 10.94 1.03 0.77
CA VAL A 46 11.78 -0.12 1.10
C VAL A 46 11.11 -1.03 2.13
N LEU A 47 10.48 -0.45 3.16
CA LEU A 47 9.78 -1.20 4.20
C LEU A 47 8.59 -1.96 3.64
N VAL A 48 7.74 -1.28 2.87
CA VAL A 48 6.55 -1.88 2.24
C VAL A 48 6.96 -2.95 1.25
N THR A 49 7.98 -2.70 0.43
CA THR A 49 8.52 -3.67 -0.54
C THR A 49 9.03 -4.92 0.16
N SER A 50 9.75 -4.76 1.27
CA SER A 50 10.26 -5.88 2.06
C SER A 50 9.12 -6.68 2.70
N ALA A 51 8.10 -6.00 3.23
CA ALA A 51 6.95 -6.64 3.85
C ALA A 51 6.09 -7.42 2.84
N LEU A 52 5.82 -6.84 1.66
CA LEU A 52 5.09 -7.49 0.58
C LEU A 52 5.88 -8.67 0.00
N SER A 53 7.18 -8.52 -0.19
CA SER A 53 8.04 -9.59 -0.70
C SER A 53 8.19 -10.75 0.30
N ALA A 54 8.09 -10.47 1.60
CA ALA A 54 8.12 -11.49 2.64
C ALA A 54 6.81 -12.30 2.73
N ASN A 55 5.70 -11.77 2.22
CA ASN A 55 4.42 -12.46 2.24
C ASN A 55 4.08 -13.04 0.86
N SER A 56 4.43 -14.31 0.67
CA SER A 56 4.15 -15.07 -0.57
C SER A 56 2.68 -15.51 -0.71
N ASN A 57 1.84 -15.27 0.31
CA ASN A 57 0.41 -15.55 0.23
C ASN A 57 -0.32 -14.31 -0.24
N GLY A 58 -1.22 -14.47 -1.23
CA GLY A 58 -1.99 -13.35 -1.78
C GLY A 58 -2.67 -12.53 -0.67
N MET A 59 -2.31 -11.25 -0.57
CA MET A 59 -2.93 -10.32 0.36
C MET A 59 -4.14 -9.65 -0.29
N SER A 60 -5.18 -9.41 0.50
CA SER A 60 -6.31 -8.59 0.09
C SER A 60 -5.87 -7.12 -0.02
N LEU A 61 -6.57 -6.32 -0.83
CA LEU A 61 -6.31 -4.87 -0.89
C LEU A 61 -6.46 -4.18 0.48
N ASP A 62 -7.35 -4.68 1.33
CA ASP A 62 -7.55 -4.17 2.69
C ASP A 62 -6.34 -4.48 3.60
N ASP A 63 -5.80 -5.70 3.52
CA ASP A 63 -4.58 -6.10 4.25
C ASP A 63 -3.39 -5.24 3.83
N ILE A 64 -3.26 -4.99 2.51
CA ILE A 64 -2.23 -4.12 1.95
C ILE A 64 -2.38 -2.69 2.49
N ALA A 65 -3.57 -2.10 2.40
CA ALA A 65 -3.81 -0.74 2.87
C ALA A 65 -3.51 -0.60 4.36
N ASN A 66 -3.97 -1.57 5.16
CA ASN A 66 -3.74 -1.58 6.59
C ASN A 66 -2.25 -1.74 6.92
N GLY A 67 -1.53 -2.62 6.22
CA GLY A 67 -0.10 -2.82 6.40
C GLY A 67 0.72 -1.58 6.11
N ILE A 68 0.42 -0.89 5.00
CA ILE A 68 1.11 0.35 4.62
C ILE A 68 0.83 1.47 5.63
N LEU A 69 -0.43 1.67 6.03
CA LEU A 69 -0.78 2.68 7.04
C LEU A 69 -0.15 2.38 8.40
N SER A 70 -0.06 1.10 8.78
CA SER A 70 0.58 0.69 10.04
C SER A 70 2.08 0.96 10.02
N LEU A 71 2.75 0.77 8.87
CA LEU A 71 4.17 1.10 8.70
C LEU A 71 4.42 2.61 8.75
N GLU A 72 3.55 3.39 8.11
CA GLU A 72 3.58 4.85 8.17
C GLU A 72 3.39 5.35 9.62
N ASP A 73 2.38 4.86 10.32
CA ASP A 73 2.07 5.23 11.72
C ASP A 73 3.19 4.82 12.69
N TRP A 74 3.76 3.63 12.51
CA TRP A 74 4.93 3.18 13.26
C TRP A 74 6.11 4.14 13.08
N ARG A 75 6.36 4.57 11.84
CA ARG A 75 7.44 5.53 11.53
C ARG A 75 7.21 6.88 12.18
N PHE A 76 5.98 7.39 12.19
CA PHE A 76 5.63 8.64 12.89
C PHE A 76 5.77 8.52 14.41
N THR A 77 5.49 7.34 14.98
CA THR A 77 5.56 7.11 16.42
C THR A 77 7.00 6.89 16.91
N HIS A 78 7.89 6.39 16.05
CA HIS A 78 9.29 6.10 16.35
C HIS A 78 10.29 7.16 15.85
N SER A 79 9.81 8.29 15.31
CA SER A 79 10.61 9.42 14.82
C SER A 79 10.86 10.51 15.87
#